data_AF-A0A6A4RBF1-F1
#
_entry.id   AF-A0A6A4RBF1-F1
#
_cell.length_a   1.000
_cell.length_b   1.000
_cell.length_c   1.000
_cell.angle_alpha   90.00
_cell.angle_beta   90.00
_cell.angle_gamma   90.00
#
_symmetry.space_group_name_H-M   'P 1'
#
loop_
_entity.id
_entity.type
_entity.pdbx_description
1 polymer ?
#
loop_
_entity_poly.entity_id
_entity_poly.type
_entity_poly.pdbx_seq_one_letter_code
_entity_poly.pdbx_strand_id
1 'polypeptide(L)' 'MTTSSPAPIELVEVAPRDGFQSIADPLPTERKIEVIQALLDAGIRRMEIGSFVSPRA' A
#
# COMPACT_ATOMS: atom_id res chain seq x y z
N MET A 1 16.92 -35.77 -0.27
CA MET A 1 16.62 -34.46 -0.89
C MET A 1 16.40 -33.47 0.24
N THR A 2 17.36 -32.58 0.49
CA THR A 2 17.25 -31.52 1.49
C THR A 2 16.56 -30.33 0.84
N THR A 3 15.31 -30.06 1.20
CA THR A 3 14.59 -28.86 0.76
C THR A 3 15.14 -27.67 1.53
N SER A 4 15.92 -26.80 0.86
CA SER A 4 16.32 -25.51 1.43
C SER A 4 15.07 -24.65 1.64
N SER A 5 14.88 -24.09 2.83
CA SER A 5 13.80 -23.15 3.09
C SER A 5 13.94 -21.93 2.18
N PRO A 6 12.85 -21.40 1.58
CA PRO A 6 12.92 -20.20 0.77
C PRO A 6 13.42 -19.02 1.60
N ALA A 7 14.08 -18.08 0.92
CA ALA A 7 14.49 -16.80 1.51
C ALA A 7 13.26 -16.08 2.11
N PRO A 8 13.46 -15.25 3.15
CA PRO A 8 12.38 -14.47 3.73
C PRO A 8 11.68 -13.62 2.64
N ILE A 9 10.35 -13.65 2.67
CA ILE A 9 9.50 -12.88 1.74
C ILE A 9 9.11 -11.58 2.42
N GLU A 10 9.26 -10.46 1.72
CA GLU A 10 8.73 -9.17 2.14
C GLU A 10 7.47 -8.84 1.33
N LEU A 11 6.38 -8.51 2.01
CA LEU A 11 5.16 -8.02 1.40
C LEU A 11 5.18 -6.49 1.39
N VAL A 12 5.05 -5.89 0.20
CA VAL A 12 5.00 -4.44 -0.01
C VAL A 12 3.63 -4.09 -0.55
N GLU A 13 2.87 -3.34 0.23
CA GLU A 13 1.53 -2.92 -0.15
C GLU A 13 1.58 -1.56 -0.86
N VAL A 14 0.94 -1.47 -2.02
CA VAL A 14 1.03 -0.33 -2.95
C VAL A 14 -0.34 0.28 -3.27
N ALA A 15 -1.44 -0.34 -2.85
CA ALA A 15 -2.79 0.15 -3.08
C ALA A 15 -3.00 1.60 -2.59
N PRO A 16 -2.47 2.03 -1.42
CA PRO A 16 -2.64 3.41 -0.97
C PRO A 16 -1.98 4.46 -1.89
N ARG A 17 -1.02 4.07 -2.73
CA ARG A 17 -0.41 4.93 -3.77
C ARG A 17 -1.04 4.64 -5.12
N ASP A 18 -0.78 3.46 -5.68
CA ASP A 18 -1.05 3.13 -7.08
C ASP A 18 -2.54 2.82 -7.31
N GLY A 19 -3.13 2.08 -6.37
CA GLY A 19 -4.55 1.75 -6.37
C GLY A 19 -5.42 3.00 -6.25
N PHE A 20 -5.13 3.88 -5.28
CA PHE A 20 -5.91 5.11 -5.07
C PHE A 20 -5.81 6.09 -6.25
N GLN A 21 -4.68 6.12 -6.96
CA GLN A 21 -4.49 6.94 -8.17
C GLN A 21 -5.34 6.46 -9.36
N SER A 22 -5.70 5.18 -9.39
CA SER A 22 -6.49 4.59 -10.48
C SER A 22 -8.00 4.80 -10.32
N ILE A 23 -8.46 5.34 -9.19
CA ILE A 23 -9.87 5.61 -8.93
C ILE A 23 -10.27 6.91 -9.62
N ALA A 24 -11.34 6.85 -10.41
CA ALA A 24 -11.81 7.98 -11.22
C ALA A 24 -12.11 9.23 -10.37
N ASP A 25 -12.82 9.05 -9.25
CA ASP A 25 -13.06 10.11 -8.28
C ASP A 25 -12.05 10.02 -7.12
N PRO A 26 -11.34 11.12 -6.80
CA PRO A 26 -10.38 11.10 -5.70
C PRO A 26 -11.03 10.68 -4.38
N LEU A 27 -10.45 9.66 -3.74
CA LEU A 27 -10.85 9.26 -2.38
C LEU A 27 -10.68 10.43 -1.40
N PRO A 28 -11.70 10.70 -0.54
CA PRO A 28 -11.54 11.61 0.59
C PRO A 28 -10.37 11.20 1.48
N THR A 29 -9.68 12.18 2.06
CA THR A 29 -8.48 11.95 2.88
C THR A 29 -8.78 11.05 4.07
N GLU A 30 -9.94 11.22 4.70
CA GLU A 30 -10.41 10.42 5.83
C GLU A 30 -10.50 8.95 5.44
N ARG A 31 -11.02 8.66 4.25
CA ARG A 31 -11.14 7.29 3.75
C ARG A 31 -9.78 6.66 3.44
N LYS A 32 -8.83 7.45 2.94
CA LYS A 32 -7.44 6.98 2.75
C LYS A 32 -6.81 6.58 4.08
N ILE A 33 -7.00 7.39 5.12
CA ILE A 33 -6.48 7.13 6.48
C ILE A 33 -7.10 5.84 7.04
N GLU A 34 -8.42 5.67 6.94
CA GLU A 34 -9.11 4.47 7.41
C GLU A 34 -8.55 3.18 6.78
N VAL A 35 -8.30 3.19 5.46
CA VAL A 35 -7.73 2.05 4.75
C VAL A 35 -6.29 1.79 5.20
N ILE A 36 -5.46 2.82 5.32
CA ILE A 36 -4.07 2.67 5.80
C ILE A 36 -4.05 2.10 7.22
N GLN A 37 -4.93 2.56 8.11
CA GLN A 37 -5.03 2.03 9.46
C GLN A 37 -5.44 0.55 9.46
N ALA A 38 -6.44 0.17 8.65
CA ALA A 38 -6.84 -1.23 8.52
C ALA A 38 -5.71 -2.13 8.00
N LEU A 39 -4.87 -1.63 7.08
CA LEU A 39 -3.70 -2.37 6.58
C LEU A 39 -2.63 -2.55 7.67
N LEU A 40 -2.40 -1.52 8.50
CA LEU A 40 -1.52 -1.63 9.66
C LEU A 40 -2.04 -2.67 10.66
N ASP A 41 -3.34 -2.65 10.95
CA ASP A 41 -3.99 -3.59 11.87
C ASP A 41 -3.96 -5.03 11.32
N ALA A 42 -3.98 -5.20 9.99
CA ALA A 42 -3.80 -6.48 9.31
C ALA A 42 -2.34 -7.00 9.33
N GLY A 43 -1.40 -6.22 9.90
CA GLY A 43 -0.01 -6.63 10.06
C GLY A 43 0.90 -6.24 8.90
N ILE A 44 0.43 -5.43 7.94
CA ILE A 44 1.29 -4.89 6.89
C ILE A 44 2.29 -3.91 7.51
N ARG A 45 3.57 -4.13 7.24
CA ARG A 45 4.66 -3.31 7.79
C ARG A 45 5.39 -2.46 6.77
N ARG A 46 5.27 -2.79 5.49
CA ARG A 46 5.86 -2.01 4.40
C ARG A 46 4.80 -1.60 3.39
N MET A 47 4.65 -0.30 3.22
CA MET A 47 3.62 0.31 2.38
C MET A 47 4.14 1.53 1.63
N GLU A 48 3.63 1.74 0.42
CA GLU A 48 3.69 3.00 -0.30
C GLU A 48 2.38 3.75 -0.11
N ILE A 49 2.41 4.83 0.67
CA ILE A 49 1.20 5.54 1.11
C ILE A 49 0.72 6.64 0.16
N GLY A 50 1.54 7.02 -0.83
CA GLY A 50 1.26 8.09 -1.77
C GLY A 50 2.52 8.58 -2.46
N SER A 51 2.37 9.65 -3.25
CA SER A 51 3.49 10.27 -3.97
C SER A 51 3.46 11.79 -3.83
N PHE A 52 4.62 12.40 -3.60
CA PHE A 52 4.79 13.85 -3.61
C PHE A 52 5.20 14.31 -5.01
N VAL A 53 4.25 14.27 -5.94
CA VAL A 53 4.41 14.74 -7.33
C VAL A 53 3.58 16.01 -7.56
N SER A 54 3.79 16.64 -8.71
CA SER A 54 2.91 17.73 -9.16
C SER A 54 1.45 17.23 -9.19
N PRO A 55 0.47 17.97 -8.65
CA PRO A 55 -0.95 17.61 -8.75
C PRO A 55 -1.49 17.57 -10.18
N ARG A 56 -0.69 18.05 -11.16
CA ARG A 56 -1.02 18.08 -12.58
C ARG A 56 -0.41 16.92 -13.38
N ALA A 57 0.44 16.11 -12.75
CA ALA A 57 1.11 14.97 -13.38
C ALA A 57 0.19 13.75 -13.42
#